data_AF-A8V2I7-F1
#
_entry.id   AF-A8V2I7-F1
#
_cell.length_a   1.000
_cell.length_b   1.000
_cell.length_c   1.000
_cell.angle_alpha   90.00
_cell.angle_beta   90.00
_cell.angle_gamma   90.00
#
_symmetry.space_group_name_H-M   'P 1'
#
loop_
_entity.id
_entity.type
_entity.pdbx_description
1 polymer ?
#
loop_
_entity_poly.entity_id
_entity_poly.type
_entity_poly.pdbx_seq_one_letter_code
_entity_poly.pdbx_strand_id
1 'polypeptide(L)'
;MGNFEIAYFFVASSVLIFALHILAVVKDISSLTVKYILSAVVFLIISSVFLFLSLRIEGFSIQIAIHTFTVGVMINAILGVQTAWIPMIYMQPLGKTKAGKFIINNLFYIHQFVVLGIIFSFFIRDYKFLAGFALFEFAVIFLFLKFIFYDSIKPQIKLHGIPYTVKYFITGHVFLLIGLVVAHIIGVAGLFTLIPYHIDFMVYGFGLFTIIGGMLHLTPRIIFSMKQNKKGVPLSRNKFENLYKLIITSYIIFIGFDLYGITLYAAIIFILSVLTLFVLSLVDFIKLYRA
;
A
#
# COMPACT_ATOMS: atom_id res chain seq x y z
N MET A 1 25.08 20.21 -8.19
CA MET A 1 24.14 19.93 -7.08
C MET A 1 22.74 20.32 -7.58
N GLY A 2 21.77 19.41 -7.52
CA GLY A 2 20.43 19.66 -8.06
C GLY A 2 19.68 20.72 -7.25
N ASN A 3 18.74 21.43 -7.89
CA ASN A 3 17.90 22.42 -7.22
C ASN A 3 16.76 21.74 -6.44
N PHE A 4 17.12 21.05 -5.35
CA PHE A 4 16.19 20.28 -4.52
C PHE A 4 15.13 21.17 -3.86
N GLU A 5 15.46 22.41 -3.53
CA GLU A 5 14.48 23.37 -2.99
C GLU A 5 13.34 23.63 -3.96
N ILE A 6 13.66 23.93 -5.22
CA ILE A 6 12.64 24.14 -6.26
C ILE A 6 11.82 22.87 -6.47
N ALA A 7 12.49 21.71 -6.54
CA ALA A 7 11.79 20.42 -6.70
C ALA A 7 10.79 20.15 -5.56
N TYR A 8 11.20 20.35 -4.30
CA TYR A 8 10.36 20.09 -3.14
C TYR A 8 9.20 21.09 -3.04
N PHE A 9 9.43 22.35 -3.42
CA PHE A 9 8.38 23.35 -3.54
C PHE A 9 7.34 22.98 -4.61
N PHE A 10 7.78 22.50 -5.78
CA PHE A 10 6.86 22.04 -6.81
C PHE A 10 6.05 20.83 -6.35
N VAL A 11 6.68 19.86 -5.69
CA VAL A 11 5.96 18.70 -5.12
C VAL A 11 4.89 19.15 -4.13
N ALA A 12 5.22 20.02 -3.17
CA ALA A 12 4.26 20.53 -2.20
C ALA A 12 3.10 21.28 -2.87
N SER A 13 3.40 22.11 -3.87
CA SER A 13 2.40 22.88 -4.62
C SER A 13 1.47 21.98 -5.42
N SER A 14 2.01 20.98 -6.14
CA SER A 14 1.21 20.00 -6.89
C SER A 14 0.32 19.16 -5.97
N VAL A 15 0.86 18.72 -4.82
CA VAL A 15 0.09 17.99 -3.80
C VAL A 15 -1.06 18.85 -3.25
N LEU A 16 -0.81 20.13 -2.97
CA LEU A 16 -1.84 21.02 -2.45
C LEU A 16 -2.98 21.22 -3.46
N ILE A 17 -2.65 21.45 -4.73
CA ILE A 17 -3.65 21.58 -5.81
C ILE A 17 -4.47 20.29 -5.93
N PHE A 18 -3.81 19.14 -5.94
CA PHE A 18 -4.49 17.84 -5.98
C PHE A 18 -5.43 17.66 -4.78
N ALA A 19 -4.96 17.95 -3.56
CA ALA A 19 -5.74 17.78 -2.36
C ALA A 19 -6.97 18.70 -2.33
N LEU A 20 -6.82 19.97 -2.72
CA LEU A 20 -7.94 20.90 -2.85
C LEU A 20 -8.99 20.39 -3.86
N HIS A 21 -8.54 19.83 -4.98
CA HIS A 21 -9.45 19.23 -5.96
C HIS A 21 -10.23 18.05 -5.38
N ILE A 22 -9.56 17.13 -4.66
CA ILE A 22 -10.24 15.98 -4.04
C ILE A 22 -11.25 16.45 -2.97
N LEU A 23 -10.85 17.37 -2.10
CA LEU A 23 -11.72 17.90 -1.04
C LEU A 23 -12.97 18.59 -1.60
N ALA A 24 -12.88 19.23 -2.76
CA ALA A 24 -14.02 19.88 -3.41
C ALA A 24 -15.05 18.88 -3.98
N VAL A 25 -14.64 17.64 -4.28
CA VAL A 25 -15.49 16.62 -4.95
C VAL A 25 -16.10 15.63 -3.95
N VAL A 26 -15.48 15.44 -2.79
CA VAL A 26 -15.98 14.51 -1.76
C VAL A 26 -17.21 15.09 -1.06
N LYS A 27 -18.36 14.43 -1.22
CA LYS A 27 -19.65 14.85 -0.64
C LYS A 27 -20.09 14.03 0.57
N ASP A 28 -19.66 12.77 0.66
CA ASP A 28 -20.04 11.86 1.75
C ASP A 28 -18.81 11.38 2.52
N ILE A 29 -18.63 11.92 3.73
CA ILE A 29 -17.53 11.59 4.64
C ILE A 29 -17.86 10.44 5.61
N SER A 30 -19.08 9.89 5.53
CA SER A 30 -19.54 8.86 6.47
C SER A 30 -18.92 7.49 6.15
N SER A 31 -18.69 7.21 4.86
CA SER A 31 -18.10 5.96 4.38
C SER A 31 -16.69 5.75 4.90
N LEU A 32 -16.42 4.55 5.42
CA LEU A 32 -15.11 4.19 5.97
C LEU A 32 -13.99 4.31 4.92
N THR A 33 -14.25 3.91 3.68
CA THR A 33 -13.30 4.10 2.58
C THR A 33 -12.98 5.56 2.37
N VAL A 34 -13.99 6.45 2.37
CA VAL A 34 -13.76 7.89 2.19
C VAL A 34 -12.94 8.45 3.35
N LYS A 35 -13.19 8.03 4.60
CA LYS A 35 -12.37 8.44 5.76
C LYS A 35 -10.90 8.11 5.58
N TYR A 36 -10.59 6.86 5.21
CA TYR A 36 -9.21 6.43 4.93
C TYR A 36 -8.58 7.23 3.77
N ILE A 37 -9.30 7.45 2.66
CA ILE A 37 -8.78 8.22 1.52
C ILE A 37 -8.56 9.69 1.90
N LEU A 38 -9.49 10.31 2.65
CA LEU A 38 -9.33 11.68 3.13
C LEU A 38 -8.14 11.81 4.08
N SER A 39 -7.97 10.88 5.02
CA SER A 39 -6.77 10.82 5.86
C SER A 39 -5.50 10.71 5.02
N ALA A 40 -5.48 9.85 3.99
CA ALA A 40 -4.34 9.75 3.09
C ALA A 40 -4.03 11.08 2.38
N VAL A 41 -5.05 11.82 1.93
CA VAL A 41 -4.88 13.14 1.30
C VAL A 41 -4.34 14.16 2.31
N VAL A 42 -4.84 14.17 3.54
CA VAL A 42 -4.34 15.05 4.62
C VAL A 42 -2.87 14.74 4.92
N PHE A 43 -2.51 13.48 5.11
CA PHE A 43 -1.13 13.10 5.35
C PHE A 43 -0.22 13.32 4.13
N LEU A 44 -0.77 13.34 2.91
CA LEU A 44 0.00 13.67 1.71
C LEU A 44 0.42 15.13 1.73
N ILE A 45 -0.49 16.03 2.11
CA ILE A 45 -0.17 17.45 2.34
C ILE A 45 0.92 17.54 3.42
N ILE A 46 0.71 16.93 4.58
CA ILE A 46 1.66 17.00 5.71
C ILE A 46 3.03 16.46 5.31
N SER A 47 3.09 15.32 4.62
CA SER A 47 4.34 14.72 4.12
C SER A 47 5.08 15.66 3.18
N SER A 48 4.36 16.29 2.24
CA SER A 48 4.96 17.24 1.30
C SER A 48 5.51 18.49 1.98
N VAL A 49 4.81 18.98 3.02
CA VAL A 49 5.28 20.08 3.85
C VAL A 49 6.52 19.66 4.65
N PHE A 50 6.50 18.50 5.30
CA PHE A 50 7.67 18.00 6.03
C PHE A 50 8.88 17.77 5.12
N LEU A 51 8.66 17.31 3.89
CA LEU A 51 9.72 17.16 2.89
C LEU A 51 10.36 18.52 2.58
N PHE A 52 9.54 19.54 2.32
CA PHE A 52 10.03 20.90 2.09
C PHE A 52 10.75 21.49 3.31
N LEU A 53 10.19 21.33 4.51
CA LEU A 53 10.78 21.81 5.77
C LEU A 53 12.09 21.08 6.12
N SER A 54 12.29 19.85 5.65
CA SER A 54 13.49 19.08 5.95
C SER A 54 14.78 19.68 5.39
N LEU A 55 14.67 20.58 4.41
CA LEU A 55 15.81 21.34 3.88
C LEU A 55 16.09 22.62 4.67
N ARG A 56 15.17 23.05 5.55
CA ARG A 56 15.16 24.41 6.12
C ARG A 56 15.19 24.45 7.65
N ILE A 57 14.73 23.38 8.31
CA ILE A 57 14.55 23.35 9.76
C ILE A 57 15.16 22.05 10.31
N GLU A 58 16.11 22.18 11.23
CA GLU A 58 16.88 21.08 11.81
C GLU A 58 16.03 20.04 12.57
N GLY A 59 14.82 20.41 12.98
CA GLY A 59 13.85 19.52 13.62
C GLY A 59 13.07 18.60 12.67
N PHE A 60 13.00 18.92 11.36
CA PHE A 60 12.27 18.12 10.39
C PHE A 60 13.25 17.24 9.61
N SER A 61 13.30 15.94 9.93
CA SER A 61 14.11 15.02 9.15
C SER A 61 13.36 14.49 7.94
N ILE A 62 14.10 14.09 6.91
CA ILE A 62 13.54 13.40 5.75
C ILE A 62 12.81 12.10 6.16
N GLN A 63 13.22 11.46 7.27
CA GLN A 63 12.55 10.25 7.76
C GLN A 63 11.11 10.55 8.19
N ILE A 64 10.83 11.70 8.80
CA ILE A 64 9.47 12.11 9.17
C ILE A 64 8.62 12.26 7.91
N ALA A 65 9.15 12.92 6.87
CA ALA A 65 8.43 13.09 5.60
C ALA A 65 8.11 11.75 4.92
N ILE A 66 9.11 10.86 4.84
CA ILE A 66 8.97 9.52 4.25
C ILE A 66 7.95 8.69 5.04
N HIS A 67 8.01 8.67 6.38
CA HIS A 67 7.08 7.84 7.17
C HIS A 67 5.68 8.43 7.26
N THR A 68 5.55 9.76 7.16
CA THR A 68 4.24 10.40 6.95
C THR A 68 3.65 9.97 5.61
N PHE A 69 4.47 9.85 4.56
CA PHE A 69 4.02 9.31 3.27
C PHE A 69 3.66 7.84 3.36
N THR A 70 4.56 6.98 3.85
CA THR A 70 4.35 5.53 3.79
C THR A 70 3.23 5.07 4.73
N VAL A 71 3.24 5.49 5.99
CA VAL A 71 2.23 5.07 6.98
C VAL A 71 0.97 5.94 6.86
N GLY A 72 1.15 7.26 6.75
CA GLY A 72 0.03 8.20 6.70
C GLY A 72 -0.70 8.23 5.36
N VAL A 73 0.00 8.08 4.23
CA VAL A 73 -0.63 8.10 2.89
C VAL A 73 -0.86 6.70 2.36
N MET A 74 0.20 5.91 2.18
CA MET A 74 0.11 4.65 1.44
C MET A 74 -0.74 3.63 2.20
N ILE A 75 -0.48 3.39 3.49
CA ILE A 75 -1.27 2.43 4.28
C ILE A 75 -2.74 2.88 4.35
N ASN A 76 -3.03 4.15 4.70
CA ASN A 76 -4.40 4.67 4.68
C ASN A 76 -5.09 4.45 3.32
N ALA A 77 -4.44 4.80 2.21
CA ALA A 77 -5.01 4.63 0.88
C ALA A 77 -5.32 3.15 0.58
N ILE A 78 -4.37 2.26 0.89
CA ILE A 78 -4.51 0.82 0.67
C ILE A 78 -5.64 0.24 1.53
N LEU A 79 -5.68 0.55 2.82
CA LEU A 79 -6.73 0.09 3.73
C LEU A 79 -8.10 0.60 3.29
N GLY A 80 -8.20 1.88 2.90
CA GLY A 80 -9.45 2.46 2.40
C GLY A 80 -9.97 1.78 1.14
N VAL A 81 -9.09 1.60 0.15
CA VAL A 81 -9.39 0.90 -1.11
C VAL A 81 -9.84 -0.53 -0.85
N GLN A 82 -9.11 -1.27 -0.01
CA GLN A 82 -9.40 -2.67 0.27
C GLN A 82 -10.67 -2.87 1.09
N THR A 83 -11.00 -1.92 1.98
CA THR A 83 -12.27 -1.88 2.70
C THR A 83 -13.48 -1.80 1.75
N ALA A 84 -13.35 -1.12 0.60
CA ALA A 84 -14.40 -1.11 -0.42
C ALA A 84 -14.33 -2.33 -1.34
N TRP A 85 -13.13 -2.67 -1.82
CA TRP A 85 -12.98 -3.62 -2.91
C TRP A 85 -13.13 -5.07 -2.49
N ILE A 86 -12.60 -5.48 -1.33
CA ILE A 86 -12.69 -6.87 -0.90
C ILE A 86 -14.15 -7.28 -0.71
N PRO A 87 -15.00 -6.55 0.04
CA PRO A 87 -16.39 -6.93 0.19
C PRO A 87 -17.15 -6.88 -1.15
N MET A 88 -16.86 -5.90 -2.01
CA MET A 88 -17.45 -5.81 -3.35
C MET A 88 -17.09 -7.00 -4.25
N ILE A 89 -15.84 -7.46 -4.24
CA ILE A 89 -15.39 -8.60 -5.06
C ILE A 89 -16.14 -9.88 -4.67
N TYR A 90 -16.45 -10.06 -3.39
CA TYR A 90 -17.17 -11.22 -2.87
C TYR A 90 -18.68 -11.00 -2.71
N MET A 91 -19.18 -9.82 -3.10
CA MET A 91 -20.57 -9.40 -2.88
C MET A 91 -21.04 -9.64 -1.43
N GLN A 92 -20.18 -9.32 -0.46
CA GLN A 92 -20.48 -9.47 0.96
C GLN A 92 -20.56 -8.10 1.63
N PRO A 93 -21.44 -7.91 2.62
CA PRO A 93 -21.40 -6.72 3.46
C PRO A 93 -20.17 -6.75 4.37
N LEU A 94 -19.60 -5.56 4.59
CA LEU A 94 -18.54 -5.34 5.57
C LEU A 94 -19.11 -5.48 7.01
N GLY A 95 -18.46 -6.26 7.86
CA GLY A 95 -18.88 -6.45 9.26
C GLY A 95 -20.26 -7.12 9.39
N LYS A 96 -20.31 -8.44 9.22
CA LYS A 96 -21.59 -9.19 9.28
C LYS A 96 -22.26 -9.13 10.66
N THR A 97 -21.48 -9.03 11.72
CA THR A 97 -21.95 -8.96 13.11
C THR A 97 -21.85 -7.53 13.65
N LYS A 98 -22.67 -7.18 14.66
CA LYS A 98 -22.58 -5.88 15.35
C LYS A 98 -21.18 -5.63 15.89
N ALA A 99 -20.55 -6.64 16.51
CA ALA A 99 -19.19 -6.58 16.99
C ALA A 99 -18.17 -6.36 15.85
N GLY A 100 -18.33 -7.05 14.72
CA GLY A 100 -17.48 -6.85 13.54
C GLY A 100 -17.56 -5.42 13.00
N LYS A 101 -18.77 -4.86 12.86
CA LYS A 101 -18.95 -3.44 12.45
C LYS A 101 -18.29 -2.48 13.43
N PHE A 102 -18.47 -2.72 14.73
CA PHE A 102 -17.86 -1.90 15.77
C PHE A 102 -16.33 -1.92 15.66
N ILE A 103 -15.72 -3.10 15.56
CA ILE A 103 -14.26 -3.23 15.48
C ILE A 103 -13.73 -2.56 14.21
N ILE A 104 -14.33 -2.84 13.05
CA ILE A 104 -13.92 -2.27 11.75
C ILE A 104 -13.96 -0.74 11.77
N ASN A 105 -15.03 -0.15 12.33
CA ASN A 105 -15.12 1.30 12.45
C ASN A 105 -14.06 1.89 13.40
N ASN A 106 -13.71 1.18 14.47
CA ASN A 106 -12.67 1.60 15.39
C ASN A 106 -11.25 1.40 14.84
N LEU A 107 -11.02 0.42 13.97
CA LEU A 107 -9.71 0.19 13.35
C LEU A 107 -9.21 1.43 12.63
N PHE A 108 -10.09 2.21 12.00
CA PHE A 108 -9.70 3.49 11.39
C PHE A 108 -9.11 4.46 12.42
N TYR A 109 -9.80 4.71 13.52
CA TYR A 109 -9.34 5.66 14.53
C TYR A 109 -8.09 5.16 15.27
N ILE A 110 -8.01 3.86 15.54
CA ILE A 110 -6.82 3.23 16.12
C ILE A 110 -5.64 3.39 15.15
N HIS A 111 -5.83 3.14 13.86
CA HIS A 111 -4.79 3.36 12.85
C HIS A 111 -4.34 4.82 12.80
N GLN A 112 -5.27 5.80 12.83
CA GLN A 112 -4.89 7.22 12.86
C GLN A 112 -4.05 7.57 14.10
N PHE A 113 -4.43 7.02 15.26
CA PHE A 113 -3.66 7.20 16.50
C PHE A 113 -2.24 6.62 16.36
N VAL A 114 -2.12 5.43 15.78
CA VAL A 114 -0.82 4.79 15.55
C VAL A 114 0.04 5.57 14.54
N VAL A 115 -0.54 6.05 13.44
CA VAL A 115 0.13 6.89 12.44
C VAL A 115 0.71 8.14 13.11
N LEU A 116 -0.11 8.86 13.90
CA LEU A 116 0.34 10.05 14.61
C LEU A 116 1.43 9.72 15.62
N GLY A 117 1.31 8.59 16.33
CA GLY A 117 2.34 8.08 17.24
C GLY A 117 3.67 7.82 16.54
N ILE A 118 3.65 7.18 15.37
CA ILE A 118 4.85 6.93 14.55
C ILE A 118 5.50 8.25 14.11
N ILE A 119 4.71 9.18 13.56
CA ILE A 119 5.21 10.48 13.10
C ILE A 119 5.82 11.28 14.25
N PHE A 120 5.13 11.32 15.39
CA PHE A 120 5.61 12.00 16.58
C PHE A 120 6.90 11.36 17.12
N SER A 121 7.00 10.03 17.11
CA SER A 121 8.21 9.31 17.53
C SER A 121 9.43 9.70 16.69
N PHE A 122 9.28 9.84 15.37
CA PHE A 122 10.35 10.35 14.51
C PHE A 122 10.68 11.82 14.78
N PHE A 123 9.66 12.65 15.07
CA PHE A 123 9.86 14.06 15.41
C PHE A 123 10.70 14.25 16.68
N ILE A 124 10.43 13.49 17.74
CA ILE A 124 11.23 13.53 18.98
C ILE A 124 12.48 12.65 18.93
N ARG A 125 12.69 11.91 17.83
CA ARG A 125 13.80 10.97 17.61
C ARG A 125 13.88 9.84 18.65
N ASP A 126 12.73 9.37 19.16
CA ASP A 126 12.65 8.24 20.09
C ASP A 126 12.31 6.94 19.34
N TYR A 127 13.35 6.17 19.03
CA TYR A 127 13.22 4.90 18.30
C TYR A 127 12.60 3.77 19.14
N LYS A 128 12.65 3.84 20.47
CA LYS A 128 11.98 2.85 21.33
C LYS A 128 10.47 3.08 21.32
N PHE A 129 10.07 4.35 21.37
CA PHE A 129 8.66 4.73 21.23
C PHE A 129 8.12 4.38 19.84
N LEU A 130 8.91 4.61 18.80
CA LEU A 130 8.62 4.17 17.43
C LEU A 130 8.40 2.65 17.36
N ALA A 131 9.26 1.86 17.99
CA ALA A 131 9.13 0.40 18.00
C ALA A 131 7.83 -0.05 18.66
N GLY A 132 7.40 0.63 19.72
CA GLY A 132 6.10 0.42 20.34
C GLY A 132 4.97 0.62 19.33
N PHE A 133 4.93 1.76 18.64
CA PHE A 133 3.89 2.01 17.65
C PHE A 133 3.95 1.10 16.42
N ALA A 134 5.14 0.65 15.99
CA ALA A 134 5.25 -0.35 14.93
C ALA A 134 4.58 -1.67 15.32
N LEU A 135 4.67 -2.09 16.58
CA LEU A 135 3.98 -3.28 17.09
C LEU A 135 2.46 -3.05 17.22
N PHE A 136 2.03 -1.84 17.60
CA PHE A 136 0.60 -1.51 17.59
C PHE A 136 0.04 -1.51 16.15
N GLU A 137 0.78 -0.98 15.17
CA GLU A 137 0.39 -1.03 13.76
C GLU A 137 0.30 -2.49 13.29
N PHE A 138 1.24 -3.34 13.69
CA PHE A 138 1.17 -4.77 13.40
C PHE A 138 -0.16 -5.39 13.88
N ALA A 139 -0.58 -5.08 15.11
CA ALA A 139 -1.84 -5.56 15.65
C ALA A 139 -3.06 -5.01 14.86
N VAL A 140 -3.03 -3.73 14.48
CA VAL A 140 -4.07 -3.10 13.64
C VAL A 140 -4.20 -3.81 12.30
N ILE A 141 -3.07 -4.03 11.60
CA ILE A 141 -3.04 -4.72 10.31
C ILE A 141 -3.49 -6.17 10.43
N PHE A 142 -3.09 -6.86 11.50
CA PHE A 142 -3.55 -8.23 11.76
C PHE A 142 -5.07 -8.31 11.96
N LEU A 143 -5.64 -7.38 12.76
CA LEU A 143 -7.08 -7.28 12.95
C LEU A 143 -7.80 -6.90 11.64
N PHE A 144 -7.22 -6.02 10.83
CA PHE A 144 -7.72 -5.68 9.51
C PHE A 144 -7.80 -6.91 8.60
N LEU A 145 -6.73 -7.71 8.53
CA LEU A 145 -6.73 -8.97 7.78
C LEU A 145 -7.81 -9.94 8.27
N LYS A 146 -7.98 -10.08 9.59
CA LYS A 146 -9.03 -10.95 10.13
C LYS A 146 -10.43 -10.47 9.73
N PHE A 147 -10.78 -9.23 10.01
CA PHE A 147 -12.16 -8.75 9.89
C PHE A 147 -12.57 -8.31 8.48
N ILE A 148 -11.61 -7.89 7.65
CA ILE A 148 -11.86 -7.42 6.28
C ILE A 148 -11.57 -8.51 5.26
N PHE A 149 -10.46 -9.24 5.40
CA PHE A 149 -10.16 -10.32 4.47
C PHE A 149 -10.85 -11.60 4.90
N TYR A 150 -10.46 -12.18 6.03
CA TYR A 150 -10.90 -13.53 6.36
C TYR A 150 -12.43 -13.63 6.48
N ASP A 151 -13.09 -12.71 7.18
CA ASP A 151 -14.55 -12.75 7.36
C ASP A 151 -15.34 -12.49 6.05
N SER A 152 -14.80 -11.69 5.12
CA SER A 152 -15.41 -11.47 3.81
C SER A 152 -15.15 -12.62 2.83
N ILE A 153 -13.99 -13.26 2.90
CA ILE A 153 -13.56 -14.31 1.97
C ILE A 153 -14.09 -15.68 2.40
N LYS A 154 -14.04 -16.03 3.70
CA LYS A 154 -14.38 -17.37 4.25
C LYS A 154 -15.64 -18.02 3.67
N PRO A 155 -16.77 -17.30 3.47
CA PRO A 155 -17.98 -17.90 2.89
C PRO A 155 -17.82 -18.35 1.43
N GLN A 156 -16.89 -17.74 0.69
CA GLN A 156 -16.73 -17.88 -0.75
C GLN A 156 -15.49 -18.70 -1.15
N ILE A 157 -14.52 -18.91 -0.23
CA ILE A 157 -13.27 -19.66 -0.51
C ILE A 157 -13.58 -21.02 -1.13
N LYS A 158 -14.54 -21.76 -0.56
CA LYS A 158 -14.87 -23.13 -0.99
C LYS A 158 -15.56 -23.19 -2.36
N LEU A 159 -16.20 -22.10 -2.79
CA LEU A 159 -17.01 -22.07 -4.01
C LEU A 159 -16.23 -21.58 -5.23
N HIS A 160 -15.42 -20.53 -5.07
CA HIS A 160 -14.80 -19.85 -6.22
C HIS A 160 -13.28 -19.69 -6.09
N GLY A 161 -12.70 -20.05 -4.93
CA GLY A 161 -11.32 -19.76 -4.59
C GLY A 161 -11.06 -18.26 -4.37
N ILE A 162 -9.80 -17.90 -4.13
CA ILE A 162 -9.40 -16.51 -3.88
C ILE A 162 -8.99 -15.86 -5.23
N PRO A 163 -9.65 -14.76 -5.67
CA PRO A 163 -9.27 -14.03 -6.87
C PRO A 163 -7.84 -13.48 -6.78
N TYR A 164 -7.16 -13.36 -7.91
CA TYR A 164 -5.75 -12.91 -7.94
C TYR A 164 -5.54 -11.52 -7.35
N THR A 165 -6.44 -10.57 -7.61
CA THR A 165 -6.45 -9.25 -6.93
C THR A 165 -6.32 -9.37 -5.41
N VAL A 166 -7.10 -10.27 -4.81
CA VAL A 166 -7.12 -10.49 -3.36
C VAL A 166 -5.86 -11.23 -2.91
N LYS A 167 -5.35 -12.18 -3.70
CA LYS A 167 -4.05 -12.84 -3.41
C LYS A 167 -2.91 -11.81 -3.35
N TYR A 168 -2.81 -10.91 -4.32
CA TYR A 168 -1.82 -9.81 -4.30
C TYR A 168 -1.95 -8.93 -3.06
N PHE A 169 -3.19 -8.57 -2.68
CA PHE A 169 -3.42 -7.78 -1.47
C PHE A 169 -2.99 -8.51 -0.19
N ILE A 170 -3.32 -9.81 -0.05
CA ILE A 170 -2.89 -10.62 1.09
C ILE A 170 -1.36 -10.70 1.13
N THR A 171 -0.72 -11.01 0.01
CA THR A 171 0.75 -11.10 -0.09
C THR A 171 1.42 -9.79 0.29
N GLY A 172 0.91 -8.66 -0.20
CA GLY A 172 1.41 -7.35 0.21
C GLY A 172 1.31 -7.14 1.72
N HIS A 173 0.20 -7.51 2.35
CA HIS A 173 0.02 -7.38 3.80
C HIS A 173 0.94 -8.32 4.60
N VAL A 174 1.25 -9.51 4.08
CA VAL A 174 2.24 -10.40 4.71
C VAL A 174 3.61 -9.71 4.75
N PHE A 175 4.02 -9.07 3.66
CA PHE A 175 5.27 -8.30 3.66
C PHE A 175 5.22 -7.06 4.54
N LEU A 176 4.07 -6.37 4.64
CA LEU A 176 3.88 -5.30 5.62
C LEU A 176 4.10 -5.79 7.05
N LEU A 177 3.50 -6.92 7.43
CA LEU A 177 3.68 -7.50 8.77
C LEU A 177 5.15 -7.82 9.06
N ILE A 178 5.87 -8.41 8.08
CA ILE A 178 7.31 -8.67 8.21
C ILE A 178 8.08 -7.35 8.34
N GLY A 179 7.78 -6.35 7.50
CA GLY A 179 8.41 -5.03 7.55
C GLY A 179 8.22 -4.31 8.89
N LEU A 180 7.04 -4.44 9.50
CA LEU A 180 6.75 -3.90 10.84
C LEU A 180 7.52 -4.63 11.94
N VAL A 181 7.70 -5.95 11.84
CA VAL A 181 8.58 -6.71 12.75
C VAL A 181 10.02 -6.23 12.64
N VAL A 182 10.53 -6.05 11.41
CA VAL A 182 11.87 -5.51 11.18
C VAL A 182 12.00 -4.09 11.76
N ALA A 183 10.99 -3.23 11.57
CA ALA A 183 10.97 -1.88 12.15
C ALA A 183 11.02 -1.91 13.69
N HIS A 184 10.27 -2.83 14.31
CA HIS A 184 10.30 -3.02 15.75
C HIS A 184 11.70 -3.44 16.24
N ILE A 185 12.33 -4.41 15.57
CA ILE A 185 13.69 -4.86 15.89
C ILE A 185 14.70 -3.71 15.75
N ILE A 186 14.62 -2.93 14.65
CA ILE A 186 15.47 -1.76 14.45
C ILE A 186 15.31 -0.78 15.62
N GLY A 187 14.07 -0.46 16.01
CA GLY A 187 13.81 0.53 17.05
C GLY A 187 14.17 0.08 18.47
N VAL A 188 14.00 -1.21 18.80
CA VAL A 188 14.36 -1.76 20.12
C VAL A 188 15.86 -1.99 20.24
N ALA A 189 16.47 -2.63 19.24
CA ALA A 189 17.85 -3.11 19.30
C ALA A 189 18.88 -2.14 18.68
N GLY A 190 18.43 -1.07 18.00
CA GLY A 190 19.31 -0.13 17.31
C GLY A 190 20.03 -0.74 16.11
N LEU A 191 19.52 -1.85 15.55
CA LEU A 191 20.13 -2.57 14.43
C LEU A 191 19.82 -1.90 13.09
N PHE A 192 20.36 -0.69 12.88
CA PHE A 192 20.12 0.09 11.66
C PHE A 192 20.64 -0.56 10.36
N THR A 193 21.50 -1.58 10.46
CA THR A 193 21.88 -2.44 9.34
C THR A 193 20.68 -3.19 8.72
N LEU A 194 19.54 -3.27 9.43
CA LEU A 194 18.32 -3.88 8.92
C LEU A 194 17.42 -2.93 8.10
N ILE A 195 17.78 -1.64 7.98
CA ILE A 195 17.00 -0.65 7.21
C ILE A 195 16.79 -1.09 5.75
N PRO A 196 17.80 -1.60 5.01
CA PRO A 196 17.59 -2.06 3.63
C PRO A 196 16.50 -3.12 3.53
N TYR A 197 16.53 -4.15 4.39
CA TYR A 197 15.50 -5.19 4.41
C TYR A 197 14.12 -4.63 4.78
N HIS A 198 14.04 -3.66 5.70
CA HIS A 198 12.78 -2.97 5.98
C HIS A 198 12.23 -2.29 4.72
N ILE A 199 13.08 -1.59 3.95
CA ILE A 199 12.68 -0.97 2.68
C ILE A 199 12.22 -2.04 1.69
N ASP A 200 12.93 -3.16 1.59
CA ASP A 200 12.55 -4.23 0.67
C ASP A 200 11.16 -4.76 0.97
N PHE A 201 10.87 -5.10 2.22
CA PHE A 201 9.55 -5.58 2.62
C PHE A 201 8.44 -4.52 2.48
N MET A 202 8.74 -3.25 2.75
CA MET A 202 7.72 -2.19 2.72
C MET A 202 7.43 -1.67 1.31
N VAL A 203 8.47 -1.42 0.51
CA VAL A 203 8.32 -0.81 -0.81
C VAL A 203 8.14 -1.89 -1.87
N TYR A 204 9.08 -2.82 -1.97
CA TYR A 204 9.07 -3.85 -3.02
C TYR A 204 8.16 -5.04 -2.67
N GLY A 205 7.93 -5.30 -1.39
CA GLY A 205 6.96 -6.28 -0.91
C GLY A 205 5.55 -5.71 -0.83
N PHE A 206 5.30 -4.83 0.14
CA PHE A 206 3.96 -4.31 0.40
C PHE A 206 3.47 -3.35 -0.69
N GLY A 207 4.25 -2.32 -1.02
CA GLY A 207 3.87 -1.30 -2.01
C GLY A 207 3.62 -1.90 -3.40
N LEU A 208 4.58 -2.67 -3.93
CA LEU A 208 4.47 -3.27 -5.26
C LEU A 208 3.26 -4.20 -5.38
N PHE A 209 3.10 -5.16 -4.47
CA PHE A 209 2.02 -6.16 -4.58
C PHE A 209 0.64 -5.53 -4.42
N THR A 210 0.49 -4.51 -3.57
CA THR A 210 -0.77 -3.79 -3.43
C THR A 210 -1.10 -2.95 -4.66
N ILE A 211 -0.11 -2.30 -5.28
CA ILE A 211 -0.29 -1.59 -6.55
C ILE A 211 -0.71 -2.55 -7.66
N ILE A 212 -0.01 -3.69 -7.82
CA ILE A 212 -0.35 -4.69 -8.84
C ILE A 212 -1.76 -5.23 -8.62
N GLY A 213 -2.11 -5.60 -7.38
CA GLY A 213 -3.46 -6.04 -7.04
C GLY A 213 -4.52 -5.00 -7.44
N GLY A 214 -4.25 -3.72 -7.20
CA GLY A 214 -5.18 -2.64 -7.55
C GLY A 214 -5.27 -2.36 -9.05
N MET A 215 -4.15 -2.42 -9.77
CA MET A 215 -4.14 -2.33 -11.23
C MET A 215 -4.94 -3.48 -11.85
N LEU A 216 -4.80 -4.71 -11.33
CA LEU A 216 -5.57 -5.86 -11.80
C LEU A 216 -7.08 -5.70 -11.61
N HIS A 217 -7.50 -5.03 -10.53
CA HIS A 217 -8.90 -4.73 -10.28
C HIS A 217 -9.45 -3.61 -11.19
N LEU A 218 -8.66 -2.55 -11.39
CA LEU A 218 -9.09 -1.35 -12.12
C LEU A 218 -9.00 -1.50 -13.64
N THR A 219 -7.97 -2.18 -14.15
CA THR A 219 -7.70 -2.32 -15.59
C THR A 219 -8.92 -2.79 -16.39
N PRO A 220 -9.62 -3.89 -16.05
CA PRO A 220 -10.82 -4.30 -16.78
C PRO A 220 -11.92 -3.24 -16.75
N ARG A 221 -12.07 -2.50 -15.65
CA ARG A 221 -13.08 -1.43 -15.53
C ARG A 221 -12.73 -0.23 -16.42
N ILE A 222 -11.46 0.18 -16.44
CA ILE A 222 -10.97 1.26 -17.30
C ILE A 222 -11.22 0.90 -18.78
N ILE A 223 -10.83 -0.30 -19.21
CA ILE A 223 -11.06 -0.76 -20.59
C ILE A 223 -12.55 -0.77 -20.93
N PHE A 224 -13.39 -1.30 -20.02
CA PHE A 224 -14.83 -1.38 -20.22
C PHE A 224 -15.46 0.02 -20.37
N SER A 225 -15.16 0.93 -19.45
CA SER A 225 -15.69 2.31 -19.48
C SER A 225 -15.27 3.07 -20.74
N MET A 226 -14.04 2.85 -21.22
CA MET A 226 -13.55 3.48 -22.45
C MET A 226 -14.20 2.91 -23.73
N LYS A 227 -14.69 1.67 -23.70
CA LYS A 227 -15.22 0.99 -24.89
C LYS A 227 -16.72 1.12 -25.12
N GLN A 228 -17.49 1.63 -24.15
CA GLN A 228 -18.92 1.97 -24.15
C GLN A 228 -19.94 1.00 -24.81
N ASN A 229 -19.55 -0.03 -25.58
CA ASN A 229 -20.42 -0.82 -26.46
C ASN A 229 -19.95 -2.28 -26.68
N LYS A 230 -18.91 -2.77 -25.99
CA LYS A 230 -18.45 -4.17 -26.13
C LYS A 230 -18.65 -4.95 -24.84
N LYS A 231 -19.17 -6.20 -24.97
CA LYS A 231 -19.28 -7.18 -23.89
C LYS A 231 -17.95 -7.23 -23.13
N GLY A 232 -18.03 -7.21 -21.79
CA GLY A 232 -16.86 -7.13 -20.91
C GLY A 232 -15.76 -8.09 -21.36
N VAL A 233 -14.56 -7.55 -21.52
CA VAL A 233 -13.40 -8.33 -21.99
C VAL A 233 -12.94 -9.23 -20.83
N PRO A 234 -13.13 -10.55 -20.89
CA PRO A 234 -12.67 -11.43 -19.84
C PRO A 234 -11.15 -11.51 -19.90
N LEU A 235 -10.48 -11.10 -18.83
CA LEU A 235 -9.04 -11.29 -18.70
C LEU A 235 -8.77 -12.75 -18.33
N SER A 236 -7.80 -13.38 -19.01
CA SER A 236 -7.49 -14.80 -18.81
C SER A 236 -6.98 -15.09 -17.39
N ARG A 237 -7.70 -15.94 -16.65
CA ARG A 237 -7.34 -16.37 -15.29
C ARG A 237 -5.95 -17.02 -15.23
N ASN A 238 -5.65 -17.90 -16.18
CA ASN A 238 -4.35 -18.60 -16.26
C ASN A 238 -3.19 -17.61 -16.43
N LYS A 239 -3.42 -16.51 -17.16
CA LYS A 239 -2.41 -15.50 -17.36
C LYS A 239 -2.06 -14.77 -16.06
N PHE A 240 -3.08 -14.38 -15.28
CA PHE A 240 -2.85 -13.76 -13.97
C PHE A 240 -2.24 -14.69 -12.95
N GLU A 241 -2.55 -15.98 -13.02
CA GLU A 241 -1.89 -16.99 -12.21
C GLU A 241 -0.40 -17.07 -12.48
N ASN A 242 -0.01 -17.16 -13.75
CA ASN A 242 1.39 -17.22 -14.14
C ASN A 242 2.12 -15.93 -13.78
N LEU A 243 1.48 -14.77 -13.98
CA LEU A 243 1.98 -13.47 -13.58
C LEU A 243 2.25 -13.42 -12.06
N TYR A 244 1.30 -13.86 -11.25
CA TYR A 244 1.43 -13.92 -9.79
C TYR A 244 2.57 -14.82 -9.35
N LYS A 245 2.65 -16.05 -9.89
CA LYS A 245 3.71 -17.01 -9.58
C LYS A 245 5.09 -16.45 -9.96
N LEU A 246 5.21 -15.83 -11.12
CA LEU A 246 6.48 -15.27 -11.58
C LEU A 246 6.94 -14.12 -10.69
N ILE A 247 6.05 -13.16 -10.36
CA ILE A 247 6.40 -12.01 -9.52
C ILE A 247 6.83 -12.50 -8.13
N ILE A 248 6.03 -13.34 -7.48
CA ILE A 248 6.35 -13.80 -6.13
C ILE A 248 7.64 -14.63 -6.10
N THR A 249 7.89 -15.46 -7.12
CA THR A 249 9.14 -16.23 -7.22
C THR A 249 10.33 -15.30 -7.44
N SER A 250 10.23 -14.34 -8.36
CA SER A 250 11.29 -13.36 -8.61
C SER A 250 11.60 -12.51 -7.37
N TYR A 251 10.57 -12.16 -6.59
CA TYR A 251 10.71 -11.40 -5.36
C TYR A 251 11.37 -12.22 -4.23
N ILE A 252 11.01 -13.50 -4.09
CA ILE A 252 11.66 -14.40 -3.13
C ILE A 252 13.13 -14.61 -3.50
N ILE A 253 13.44 -14.81 -4.79
CA ILE A 253 14.83 -14.91 -5.26
C ILE A 253 15.58 -13.60 -4.98
N PHE A 254 14.94 -12.45 -5.20
CA PHE A 254 15.51 -11.14 -4.90
C PHE A 254 15.90 -11.02 -3.43
N ILE A 255 14.97 -11.26 -2.49
CA ILE A 255 15.29 -11.24 -1.06
C ILE A 255 16.37 -12.27 -0.71
N GLY A 256 16.26 -13.47 -1.26
CA GLY A 256 17.22 -14.55 -1.02
C GLY A 256 18.65 -14.12 -1.37
N PHE A 257 18.86 -13.57 -2.56
CA PHE A 257 20.17 -13.09 -2.99
C PHE A 257 20.63 -11.82 -2.26
N ASP A 258 19.70 -10.95 -1.87
CA ASP A 258 20.03 -9.78 -1.05
C ASP A 258 20.65 -10.19 0.30
N LEU A 259 20.08 -11.22 0.94
CA LEU A 259 20.60 -11.82 2.18
C LEU A 259 22.02 -12.42 2.02
N TYR A 260 22.41 -12.85 0.82
CA TYR A 260 23.76 -13.35 0.51
C TYR A 260 24.73 -12.25 0.05
N GLY A 261 24.31 -10.98 0.06
CA GLY A 261 25.15 -9.85 -0.36
C GLY A 261 25.28 -9.68 -1.87
N ILE A 262 24.46 -10.36 -2.67
CA ILE A 262 24.46 -10.29 -4.14
C ILE A 262 23.36 -9.32 -4.62
N THR A 263 23.32 -8.15 -3.99
CA THR A 263 22.17 -7.23 -4.03
C THR A 263 21.94 -6.61 -5.41
N LEU A 264 23.01 -6.16 -6.09
CA LEU A 264 22.91 -5.49 -7.38
C LEU A 264 22.36 -6.41 -8.48
N TYR A 265 22.87 -7.64 -8.58
CA TYR A 265 22.41 -8.61 -9.59
C TYR A 265 20.97 -9.04 -9.30
N ALA A 266 20.63 -9.25 -8.02
CA ALA A 266 19.27 -9.57 -7.60
C ALA A 266 18.28 -8.47 -8.00
N ALA A 267 18.64 -7.20 -7.73
CA ALA A 267 17.83 -6.05 -8.10
C ALA A 267 17.65 -5.92 -9.61
N ILE A 268 18.71 -6.13 -10.40
CA ILE A 268 18.64 -6.10 -11.87
C ILE A 268 17.68 -7.19 -12.36
N ILE A 269 17.83 -8.43 -11.90
CA ILE A 269 16.97 -9.56 -12.29
C ILE A 269 15.51 -9.27 -11.92
N PHE A 270 15.26 -8.75 -10.72
CA PHE A 270 13.93 -8.41 -10.26
C PHE A 270 13.30 -7.29 -11.09
N ILE A 271 14.02 -6.19 -11.32
CA ILE A 271 13.56 -5.06 -12.13
C ILE A 271 13.26 -5.50 -13.56
N LEU A 272 14.16 -6.28 -14.19
CA LEU A 272 13.94 -6.81 -15.53
C LEU A 272 12.72 -7.74 -15.57
N SER A 273 12.50 -8.54 -14.54
CA SER A 273 11.33 -9.41 -14.43
C SER A 273 10.03 -8.58 -14.35
N VAL A 274 9.98 -7.59 -13.46
CA VAL A 274 8.83 -6.69 -13.29
C VAL A 274 8.59 -5.87 -14.57
N LEU A 275 9.64 -5.36 -15.20
CA LEU A 275 9.53 -4.58 -16.45
C LEU A 275 9.00 -5.44 -17.60
N THR A 276 9.54 -6.65 -17.78
CA THR A 276 9.06 -7.59 -18.79
C THR A 276 7.58 -7.86 -18.60
N LEU A 277 7.15 -8.06 -17.36
CA LEU A 277 5.76 -8.31 -17.03
C LEU A 277 4.86 -7.10 -17.25
N PHE A 278 5.33 -5.91 -16.93
CA PHE A 278 4.63 -4.67 -17.23
C PHE A 278 4.43 -4.51 -18.74
N VAL A 279 5.49 -4.72 -19.54
CA VAL A 279 5.43 -4.64 -21.00
C VAL A 279 4.45 -5.69 -21.56
N LEU A 280 4.51 -6.94 -21.10
CA LEU A 280 3.57 -7.98 -21.53
C LEU A 280 2.13 -7.57 -21.21
N SER A 281 1.87 -7.10 -19.98
CA SER A 281 0.55 -6.64 -19.55
C SER A 281 0.06 -5.44 -20.36
N LEU A 282 0.96 -4.51 -20.73
CA LEU A 282 0.66 -3.36 -21.57
C LEU A 282 0.31 -3.79 -23.01
N VAL A 283 1.05 -4.74 -23.58
CA VAL A 283 0.74 -5.29 -24.91
C VAL A 283 -0.64 -5.94 -24.91
N ASP A 284 -0.99 -6.67 -23.85
CA ASP A 284 -2.34 -7.22 -23.73
C ASP A 284 -3.39 -6.13 -23.57
N PHE A 285 -3.13 -5.13 -22.73
CA PHE A 285 -4.02 -3.98 -22.59
C PHE A 285 -4.28 -3.33 -23.96
N ILE A 286 -3.24 -3.10 -24.76
CA ILE A 286 -3.36 -2.51 -26.10
C ILE A 286 -4.12 -3.45 -27.04
N LYS A 287 -3.87 -4.76 -27.02
CA LYS A 287 -4.62 -5.74 -27.83
C LYS A 287 -6.10 -5.74 -27.46
N LEU A 288 -6.39 -5.77 -26.16
CA LEU A 288 -7.74 -5.71 -25.63
C LEU A 288 -8.39 -4.36 -25.91
N TYR A 289 -7.62 -3.28 -26.02
CA TYR A 289 -8.10 -1.95 -26.40
C TYR A 289 -8.36 -1.83 -27.91
N ARG A 290 -7.57 -2.48 -28.76
CA ARG A 290 -7.80 -2.48 -30.22
C ARG A 290 -8.91 -3.43 -30.68
N ALA A 291 -9.14 -4.54 -29.95
CA ALA A 291 -10.14 -5.58 -30.30
C ALA A 291 -11.61 -5.11 -30.31
#